data_AF-A0A085WW95-F1
#
_entry.id   AF-A0A085WW95-F1
#
_cell.length_a   1.000
_cell.length_b   1.000
_cell.length_c   1.000
_cell.angle_alpha   90.00
_cell.angle_beta   90.00
_cell.angle_gamma   90.00
#
_symmetry.space_group_name_H-M   'P 1'
#
loop_
_entity.id
_entity.type
_entity.pdbx_description
1 polymer ?
#
loop_
_entity_poly.entity_id
_entity_poly.type
_entity_poly.pdbx_seq_one_letter_code
_entity_poly.pdbx_strand_id
1 'polypeptide(L)'
;MSKQSILRVAAAGATLWLVGCEGAPEQEEAVVSVSRAADLRTDVPFSPLRQRTLDDALLQVEASVPGFGGMYYDEKGRLVVRLVHASAAPAAQRAIAAVFGPEKLPAEGMVTEPAARSFAQLKALQERITPDVLSQAGVVLTDVDEKSNRVAIGVERAEVKPSLEKAIERLGVARDAIDIVEVGPIFPTNVQGGWRPITGGLQIETPGSYCTLGFAALQGGTLGFVTNSHCTQTQGGVEYTPAYQAVYPNHAGTEITDPSYTSGGSCPAGRICRYSDSAFFSASTSVSPLVAMTPGAFNLGISSWLEVPGKVLYPSQGQIVYKTGRTSGTTSGSIQWACATVNSGSTPHTYFCNYIATSSQQNGAPGDSGSPVYFLSGNTAQLTGLMWGAGSDPWNFAFAPLGSIQNELGVVPYCQGFVGC
;
A
#
# COMPACT_ATOMS: atom_id res chain seq x y z
N MET A 1 18.69 7.69 -50.82
CA MET A 1 19.59 8.75 -51.35
C MET A 1 19.10 10.08 -50.78
N SER A 2 19.79 10.61 -49.76
CA SER A 2 20.70 11.79 -49.84
C SER A 2 19.93 13.11 -50.01
N LYS A 3 20.08 14.19 -49.24
CA LYS A 3 21.02 14.71 -48.21
C LYS A 3 20.31 16.00 -47.65
N GLN A 4 20.33 16.34 -46.35
CA GLN A 4 21.30 17.26 -45.67
C GLN A 4 21.49 18.60 -46.41
N SER A 5 21.46 19.83 -45.84
CA SER A 5 21.72 20.39 -44.50
C SER A 5 21.15 21.84 -44.44
N ILE A 6 21.13 22.57 -43.31
CA ILE A 6 22.15 23.59 -42.96
C ILE A 6 22.04 23.97 -41.47
N LEU A 7 23.22 23.97 -40.81
CA LEU A 7 23.54 24.48 -39.47
C LEU A 7 23.73 26.01 -39.44
N ARG A 8 23.63 26.61 -38.25
CA ARG A 8 24.43 27.78 -37.84
C ARG A 8 25.09 27.54 -36.47
N VAL A 9 26.38 27.91 -36.39
CA VAL A 9 27.31 27.83 -35.25
C VAL A 9 27.93 29.21 -35.01
N ALA A 10 28.14 29.58 -33.74
CA ALA A 10 29.26 30.39 -33.18
C ALA A 10 29.13 30.30 -31.64
N ALA A 11 30.03 29.73 -30.82
CA ALA A 11 31.45 30.02 -30.50
C ALA A 11 31.64 31.43 -29.87
N ALA A 12 32.38 31.69 -28.78
CA ALA A 12 33.35 30.95 -27.96
C ALA A 12 33.65 31.73 -26.65
N GLY A 13 34.41 31.13 -25.71
CA GLY A 13 35.25 31.90 -24.77
C GLY A 13 35.50 31.28 -23.38
N ALA A 14 36.56 30.49 -23.24
CA ALA A 14 37.14 30.07 -21.96
C ALA A 14 38.63 30.43 -21.95
N THR A 15 39.14 30.96 -20.84
CA THR A 15 40.54 31.34 -20.67
C THR A 15 41.10 30.74 -19.38
N LEU A 16 42.14 29.91 -19.50
CA LEU A 16 43.02 29.44 -18.44
C LEU A 16 44.31 30.28 -18.46
N TRP A 17 44.84 30.64 -17.29
CA TRP A 17 46.24 31.05 -17.11
C TRP A 17 46.82 30.41 -15.84
N LEU A 18 48.07 29.96 -15.96
CA LEU A 18 48.95 29.35 -14.95
C LEU A 18 50.19 30.25 -14.78
N VAL A 19 51.01 29.93 -13.74
CA VAL A 19 52.33 30.49 -13.34
C VAL A 19 52.24 31.62 -12.29
N GLY A 20 52.98 31.66 -11.18
CA GLY A 20 54.10 30.85 -10.65
C GLY A 20 54.47 31.27 -9.21
N CYS A 21 55.48 30.60 -8.64
CA CYS A 21 55.99 30.69 -7.26
C CYS A 21 56.71 32.02 -6.89
N GLU A 22 56.69 32.38 -5.60
CA GLU A 22 57.84 32.70 -4.69
C GLU A 22 57.51 33.76 -3.62
N GLY A 23 58.00 33.53 -2.39
CA GLY A 23 58.21 34.58 -1.38
C GLY A 23 57.55 34.36 -0.01
N ALA A 24 58.29 33.76 0.94
CA ALA A 24 58.00 33.82 2.38
C ALA A 24 58.48 35.15 3.00
N PRO A 25 58.02 35.51 4.21
CA PRO A 25 58.95 35.50 5.35
C PRO A 25 58.37 34.98 6.69
N GLU A 26 59.33 34.73 7.59
CA GLU A 26 59.33 34.08 8.91
C GLU A 26 58.62 34.81 10.07
N GLN A 27 58.27 34.01 11.11
CA GLN A 27 58.48 34.17 12.58
C GLN A 27 57.42 33.32 13.31
N GLU A 28 57.63 32.55 14.39
CA GLU A 28 58.70 32.40 15.38
C GLU A 28 58.50 31.04 16.11
N GLU A 29 59.54 30.54 16.77
CA GLU A 29 59.67 29.19 17.35
C GLU A 29 58.84 28.92 18.61
N ALA A 30 58.45 27.65 18.82
CA ALA A 30 58.40 27.04 20.16
C ALA A 30 58.60 25.51 20.09
N VAL A 31 59.69 25.05 20.68
CA VAL A 31 60.13 23.65 20.82
C VAL A 31 59.48 23.01 22.05
N VAL A 32 58.83 21.85 21.91
CA VAL A 32 58.74 20.85 23.01
C VAL A 32 58.80 19.42 22.46
N SER A 33 59.51 18.60 23.21
CA SER A 33 60.13 17.31 22.92
C SER A 33 59.20 16.09 22.79
N VAL A 34 59.72 15.09 22.08
CA VAL A 34 59.18 13.74 21.90
C VAL A 34 59.33 12.91 23.17
N SER A 35 58.25 12.26 23.64
CA SER A 35 58.24 10.82 24.03
C SER A 35 56.95 10.41 24.75
N ARG A 36 56.15 9.54 24.12
CA ARG A 36 55.77 8.20 24.63
C ARG A 36 54.69 7.59 23.73
N ALA A 37 54.87 6.31 23.43
CA ALA A 37 53.85 5.45 22.85
C ALA A 37 52.57 5.52 23.68
N ALA A 38 51.44 5.78 23.02
CA ALA A 38 50.11 5.70 23.59
C ALA A 38 49.22 4.88 22.67
N ASP A 39 48.53 3.93 23.29
CA ASP A 39 47.65 2.92 22.74
C ASP A 39 46.73 3.41 21.62
N LEU A 40 46.76 2.70 20.48
CA LEU A 40 45.66 2.69 19.52
C LEU A 40 44.47 1.96 20.14
N ARG A 41 43.71 2.64 21.00
CA ARG A 41 42.30 2.32 21.20
C ARG A 41 41.52 2.98 20.07
N THR A 42 41.21 2.21 19.03
CA THR A 42 40.14 2.57 18.11
C THR A 42 38.83 2.41 18.87
N ASP A 43 38.30 3.53 19.37
CA ASP A 43 36.90 3.67 19.75
C ASP A 43 36.04 3.38 18.51
N VAL A 44 35.47 2.18 18.47
CA VAL A 44 34.43 1.83 17.51
C VAL A 44 33.16 2.57 17.94
N PRO A 45 32.56 3.41 17.08
CA PRO A 45 31.35 4.13 17.43
C PRO A 45 30.21 3.14 17.73
N PHE A 46 29.58 3.37 18.88
CA PHE A 46 28.43 2.66 19.40
C PHE A 46 27.33 2.55 18.32
N SER A 47 27.05 1.35 17.85
CA SER A 47 25.89 1.10 16.98
C SER A 47 24.60 1.33 17.77
N PRO A 48 23.56 1.94 17.18
CA PRO A 48 22.30 2.20 17.86
C PRO A 48 21.67 0.89 18.35
N LEU A 49 21.10 0.93 19.55
CA LEU A 49 20.48 -0.17 20.29
C LEU A 49 19.66 -1.10 19.38
N ARG A 50 20.20 -2.29 19.07
CA ARG A 50 19.44 -3.37 18.43
C ARG A 50 18.23 -3.67 19.32
N GLN A 51 17.02 -3.46 18.81
CA GLN A 51 15.80 -3.84 19.53
C GLN A 51 15.85 -5.35 19.79
N ARG A 52 15.61 -5.75 21.04
CA ARG A 52 15.50 -7.16 21.43
C ARG A 52 14.31 -7.78 20.69
N THR A 53 14.56 -8.84 19.94
CA THR A 53 13.56 -9.60 19.19
C THR A 53 13.00 -10.77 20.00
N LEU A 54 11.96 -11.44 19.48
CA LEU A 54 11.48 -12.70 20.04
C LEU A 54 12.59 -13.76 20.02
N ASP A 55 13.31 -13.88 18.91
CA ASP A 55 14.42 -14.84 18.75
C ASP A 55 15.52 -14.61 19.80
N ASP A 56 15.87 -13.36 20.09
CA ASP A 56 16.86 -13.04 21.14
C ASP A 56 16.37 -13.52 22.52
N ALA A 57 15.07 -13.43 22.80
CA ALA A 57 14.49 -13.94 24.03
C ALA A 57 14.45 -15.48 24.06
N LEU A 58 14.11 -16.14 22.96
CA LEU A 58 14.12 -17.61 22.86
C LEU A 58 15.54 -18.18 22.98
N LEU A 59 16.55 -17.52 22.39
CA LEU A 59 17.97 -17.84 22.59
C LEU A 59 18.40 -17.70 24.06
N GLN A 60 17.87 -16.71 24.78
CA GLN A 60 18.14 -16.54 26.21
C GLN A 60 17.54 -17.68 27.05
N VAL A 61 16.36 -18.18 26.69
CA VAL A 61 15.78 -19.38 27.33
C VAL A 61 16.69 -20.58 27.10
N GLU A 62 17.12 -20.80 25.85
CA GLU A 62 18.00 -21.93 25.54
C GLU A 62 19.36 -21.83 26.21
N ALA A 63 19.95 -20.63 26.34
CA ALA A 63 21.20 -20.45 27.08
C ALA A 63 21.09 -20.93 28.53
N SER A 64 19.89 -20.85 29.11
CA SER A 64 19.59 -21.38 30.46
C SER A 64 19.17 -22.85 30.45
N VAL A 65 18.68 -23.35 29.31
CA VAL A 65 18.09 -24.68 29.16
C VAL A 65 18.57 -25.31 27.83
N PRO A 66 19.78 -25.89 27.80
CA PRO A 66 20.32 -26.52 26.61
C PRO A 66 19.35 -27.60 26.06
N GLY A 67 19.10 -27.54 24.75
CA GLY A 67 18.11 -28.42 24.10
C GLY A 67 16.68 -27.87 24.10
N PHE A 68 16.46 -26.62 24.50
CA PHE A 68 15.21 -25.91 24.20
C PHE A 68 15.07 -25.70 22.68
N GLY A 69 13.95 -26.12 22.11
CA GLY A 69 13.68 -26.12 20.66
C GLY A 69 12.70 -25.05 20.19
N GLY A 70 12.20 -24.21 21.10
CA GLY A 70 11.18 -23.19 20.83
C GLY A 70 9.90 -23.39 21.65
N MET A 71 8.99 -22.42 21.57
CA MET A 71 7.67 -22.50 22.21
C MET A 71 6.62 -21.81 21.35
N TYR A 72 5.40 -22.35 21.34
CA TYR A 72 4.29 -21.85 20.54
C TYR A 72 2.95 -22.14 21.24
N TYR A 73 1.86 -21.53 20.77
CA TYR A 73 0.51 -21.86 21.24
C TYR A 73 -0.17 -22.82 20.27
N ASP A 74 -0.78 -23.89 20.81
CA ASP A 74 -1.59 -24.81 20.00
C ASP A 74 -2.99 -24.25 19.72
N GLU A 75 -3.77 -24.97 18.91
CA GLU A 75 -5.15 -24.60 18.53
C GLU A 75 -6.12 -24.52 19.72
N LYS A 76 -5.74 -25.08 20.87
CA LYS A 76 -6.52 -25.04 22.12
C LYS A 76 -6.06 -23.92 23.05
N GLY A 77 -5.11 -23.09 22.62
CA GLY A 77 -4.54 -22.00 23.42
C GLY A 77 -3.58 -22.46 24.51
N ARG A 78 -3.04 -23.69 24.44
CA ARG A 78 -2.04 -24.19 25.41
C ARG A 78 -0.64 -23.81 24.95
N LEU A 79 0.22 -23.42 25.89
CA LEU A 79 1.63 -23.18 25.62
C LEU A 79 2.34 -24.53 25.44
N VAL A 80 2.82 -24.80 24.24
CA VAL A 80 3.64 -25.97 23.91
C VAL A 80 5.11 -25.56 23.89
N VAL A 81 5.95 -26.32 24.59
CA VAL A 81 7.40 -26.13 24.64
C VAL A 81 8.09 -27.34 24.03
N ARG A 82 8.88 -27.10 23.00
CA ARG A 82 9.66 -28.15 22.34
C ARG A 82 10.99 -28.34 23.05
N LEU A 83 11.30 -29.59 23.44
CA LEU A 83 12.54 -29.95 24.14
C LEU A 83 13.20 -31.17 23.50
N VAL A 84 14.51 -31.11 23.30
CA VAL A 84 15.32 -32.28 22.92
C VAL A 84 15.30 -33.33 24.02
N HIS A 85 15.30 -32.89 25.28
CA HIS A 85 15.20 -33.77 26.44
C HIS A 85 14.00 -33.37 27.31
N ALA A 86 13.01 -34.24 27.41
CA ALA A 86 11.80 -33.99 28.21
C ALA A 86 12.08 -33.71 29.69
N SER A 87 13.19 -34.22 30.23
CA SER A 87 13.65 -33.96 31.60
C SER A 87 13.97 -32.48 31.87
N ALA A 88 14.19 -31.67 30.83
CA ALA A 88 14.46 -30.24 30.95
C ALA A 88 13.20 -29.41 31.26
N ALA A 89 12.00 -29.99 31.27
CA ALA A 89 10.74 -29.26 31.42
C ALA A 89 10.69 -28.34 32.66
N PRO A 90 11.08 -28.76 33.88
CA PRO A 90 11.05 -27.85 35.03
C PRO A 90 12.01 -26.67 34.88
N ALA A 91 13.16 -26.87 34.21
CA ALA A 91 14.12 -25.81 33.94
C ALA A 91 13.59 -24.85 32.86
N ALA A 92 12.99 -25.38 31.79
CA ALA A 92 12.35 -24.61 30.73
C ALA A 92 11.27 -23.69 31.29
N GLN A 93 10.39 -24.19 32.16
CA GLN A 93 9.35 -23.39 32.79
C GLN A 93 9.94 -22.19 33.57
N ARG A 94 10.98 -22.42 34.38
CA ARG A 94 11.65 -21.36 35.15
C ARG A 94 12.34 -20.35 34.25
N ALA A 95 13.03 -20.82 33.21
CA ALA A 95 13.71 -19.95 32.26
C ALA A 95 12.73 -19.10 31.44
N ILE A 96 11.61 -19.67 30.99
CA ILE A 96 10.54 -18.93 30.30
C ILE A 96 9.98 -17.84 31.21
N ALA A 97 9.65 -18.17 32.47
CA ALA A 97 9.16 -17.17 33.42
C ALA A 97 10.18 -16.05 33.69
N ALA A 98 11.48 -16.39 33.77
CA ALA A 98 12.54 -15.41 33.97
C ALA A 98 12.73 -14.47 32.77
N VAL A 99 12.56 -14.98 31.55
CA VAL A 99 12.82 -14.24 30.30
C VAL A 99 11.61 -13.44 29.82
N PHE A 100 10.41 -14.01 29.94
CA PHE A 100 9.16 -13.47 29.40
C PHE A 100 8.16 -12.99 30.45
N GLY A 101 8.46 -13.18 31.74
CA GLY A 101 7.53 -12.91 32.83
C GLY A 101 6.66 -14.12 33.19
N PRO A 102 6.22 -14.24 34.45
CA PRO A 102 5.38 -15.35 34.91
C PRO A 102 4.03 -15.42 34.18
N GLU A 103 3.51 -14.31 33.67
CA GLU A 103 2.28 -14.20 32.87
C GLU A 103 2.35 -14.94 31.54
N LYS A 104 3.56 -15.24 31.04
CA LYS A 104 3.73 -16.04 29.82
C LYS A 104 3.34 -17.49 30.03
N LEU A 105 3.35 -17.97 31.27
CA LEU A 105 2.95 -19.33 31.63
C LEU A 105 1.44 -19.35 31.94
N PRO A 106 0.64 -20.09 31.15
CA PRO A 106 -0.78 -20.24 31.44
C PRO A 106 -1.01 -20.89 32.81
N ALA A 107 -2.14 -20.58 33.46
CA ALA A 107 -2.50 -21.19 34.74
C ALA A 107 -2.64 -22.73 34.64
N GLU A 108 -3.05 -23.23 33.47
CA GLU A 108 -3.14 -24.66 33.16
C GLU A 108 -1.76 -25.31 32.93
N GLY A 109 -0.69 -24.52 32.95
CA GLY A 109 0.68 -24.97 32.73
C GLY A 109 1.08 -24.99 31.26
N MET A 110 2.22 -25.64 31.00
CA MET A 110 2.76 -25.86 29.66
C MET A 110 2.74 -27.34 29.31
N VAL A 111 2.57 -27.64 28.03
CA VAL A 111 2.71 -28.99 27.46
C VAL A 111 4.09 -29.09 26.83
N THR A 112 4.74 -30.26 26.91
CA THR A 112 6.01 -30.49 26.25
C THR A 112 5.87 -31.40 25.04
N GLU A 113 6.63 -31.08 24.00
CA GLU A 113 6.75 -31.90 22.80
C GLU A 113 8.24 -32.15 22.48
N PRO A 114 8.57 -33.27 21.82
CA PRO A 114 9.95 -33.54 21.44
C PRO A 114 10.45 -32.54 20.38
N ALA A 115 11.72 -32.15 20.50
CA ALA A 115 12.47 -31.39 19.51
C ALA A 115 13.59 -32.25 18.91
N ALA A 116 13.79 -32.19 17.60
CA ALA A 116 14.96 -32.76 16.95
C ALA A 116 16.17 -31.82 17.02
N ARG A 117 15.93 -30.51 17.08
CA ARG A 117 16.94 -29.46 17.09
C ARG A 117 16.64 -28.42 18.16
N SER A 118 17.69 -27.85 18.72
CA SER A 118 17.54 -26.69 19.60
C SER A 118 17.23 -25.42 18.81
N PHE A 119 16.71 -24.39 19.47
CA PHE A 119 16.35 -23.14 18.84
C PHE A 119 17.56 -22.42 18.24
N ALA A 120 18.73 -22.47 18.89
CA ALA A 120 19.98 -21.89 18.45
C ALA A 120 20.52 -22.59 17.21
N GLN A 121 20.35 -23.92 17.12
CA GLN A 121 20.68 -24.66 15.91
C GLN A 121 19.80 -24.23 14.73
N LEU A 122 18.49 -24.05 14.96
CA LEU A 122 17.56 -23.59 13.94
C LEU A 122 17.81 -22.12 13.57
N LYS A 123 18.10 -21.26 14.54
CA LYS A 123 18.38 -19.84 14.32
C LYS A 123 19.66 -19.63 13.54
N ALA A 124 20.75 -20.30 13.93
CA ALA A 124 22.00 -20.27 13.18
C ALA A 124 21.81 -20.79 11.74
N LEU A 125 20.94 -21.80 11.56
CA LEU A 125 20.58 -22.30 10.24
C LEU A 125 19.78 -21.26 9.44
N GLN A 126 18.76 -20.64 10.03
CA GLN A 126 17.96 -19.59 9.41
C GLN A 126 18.83 -18.42 8.97
N GLU A 127 19.69 -17.90 9.84
CA GLU A 127 20.63 -16.82 9.54
C GLU A 127 21.58 -17.18 8.40
N ARG A 128 22.05 -18.43 8.35
CA ARG A 128 22.95 -18.90 7.29
C ARG A 128 22.28 -18.95 5.92
N ILE A 129 21.03 -19.40 5.83
CA ILE A 129 20.35 -19.56 4.53
C ILE A 129 19.68 -18.28 4.03
N THR A 130 19.29 -17.39 4.95
CA THR A 130 18.45 -16.22 4.66
C THR A 130 18.96 -15.37 3.49
N PRO A 131 20.26 -14.99 3.40
CA PRO A 131 20.75 -14.14 2.32
C PRO A 131 20.61 -14.77 0.91
N ASP A 132 20.93 -16.05 0.78
CA ASP A 132 20.88 -16.78 -0.50
C ASP A 132 19.45 -17.17 -0.92
N VAL A 133 18.58 -17.34 0.07
CA VAL A 133 17.19 -17.75 -0.15
C VAL A 133 16.30 -16.55 -0.43
N LEU A 134 16.34 -15.50 0.40
CA LEU A 134 15.50 -14.30 0.21
C LEU A 134 15.89 -13.46 -1.02
N SER A 135 17.09 -13.65 -1.57
CA SER A 135 17.50 -12.98 -2.81
C SER A 135 16.91 -13.63 -4.08
N GLN A 136 16.25 -14.79 -3.97
CA GLN A 136 15.58 -15.43 -5.09
C GLN A 136 14.18 -14.85 -5.32
N ALA A 137 13.87 -14.57 -6.59
CA ALA A 137 12.55 -14.09 -6.97
C ALA A 137 11.46 -15.11 -6.57
N GLY A 138 10.38 -14.61 -5.96
CA GLY A 138 9.25 -15.43 -5.50
C GLY A 138 9.44 -16.07 -4.11
N VAL A 139 10.52 -15.78 -3.39
CA VAL A 139 10.67 -16.12 -1.98
C VAL A 139 10.16 -14.95 -1.12
N VAL A 140 9.29 -15.24 -0.15
CA VAL A 140 8.55 -14.24 0.64
C VAL A 140 9.11 -14.06 2.04
N LEU A 141 9.49 -15.15 2.71
CA LEU A 141 9.95 -15.11 4.09
C LEU A 141 10.90 -16.27 4.42
N THR A 142 11.62 -16.11 5.53
CA THR A 142 12.39 -17.16 6.20
C THR A 142 12.20 -17.03 7.71
N ASP A 143 11.90 -18.11 8.40
CA ASP A 143 11.62 -18.09 9.84
C ASP A 143 12.07 -19.38 10.54
N VAL A 144 12.28 -19.32 11.85
CA VAL A 144 12.38 -20.53 12.67
C VAL A 144 10.98 -20.89 13.11
N ASP A 145 10.39 -21.93 12.51
CA ASP A 145 9.06 -22.39 12.89
C ASP A 145 9.18 -23.29 14.14
N GLU A 146 8.88 -22.72 15.31
CA GLU A 146 8.90 -23.46 16.58
C GLU A 146 7.85 -24.57 16.64
N LYS A 147 6.77 -24.46 15.85
CA LYS A 147 5.73 -25.49 15.78
C LYS A 147 6.23 -26.72 15.04
N SER A 148 6.95 -26.59 13.92
CA SER A 148 7.50 -27.74 13.19
C SER A 148 8.93 -28.13 13.61
N ASN A 149 9.61 -27.30 14.42
CA ASN A 149 11.02 -27.43 14.82
C ASN A 149 11.97 -27.48 13.61
N ARG A 150 11.69 -26.62 12.62
CA ARG A 150 12.40 -26.50 11.35
C ARG A 150 12.53 -25.03 10.96
N VAL A 151 13.36 -24.74 9.96
CA VAL A 151 13.41 -23.42 9.33
C VAL A 151 12.42 -23.42 8.16
N ALA A 152 11.45 -22.52 8.20
CA ALA A 152 10.46 -22.34 7.16
C ALA A 152 10.98 -21.36 6.10
N ILE A 153 10.74 -21.68 4.83
CA ILE A 153 10.94 -20.77 3.70
C ILE A 153 9.60 -20.62 2.98
N GLY A 154 9.04 -19.41 3.00
CA GLY A 154 7.80 -19.11 2.29
C GLY A 154 8.06 -18.75 0.84
N VAL A 155 7.33 -19.38 -0.09
CA VAL A 155 7.39 -19.08 -1.53
C VAL A 155 6.02 -18.68 -2.06
N GLU A 156 5.98 -17.75 -3.01
CA GLU A 156 4.74 -17.26 -3.60
C GLU A 156 3.93 -18.36 -4.29
N ARG A 157 4.65 -19.30 -4.93
CA ARG A 157 4.05 -20.42 -5.66
C ARG A 157 4.95 -21.65 -5.68
N ALA A 158 4.36 -22.82 -5.94
CA ALA A 158 5.05 -24.10 -5.98
C ALA A 158 6.21 -24.17 -6.99
N GLU A 159 6.17 -23.37 -8.07
CA GLU A 159 7.18 -23.42 -9.13
C GLU A 159 8.56 -22.89 -8.69
N VAL A 160 8.63 -22.16 -7.58
CA VAL A 160 9.88 -21.67 -6.99
C VAL A 160 10.63 -22.78 -6.23
N LYS A 161 9.94 -23.86 -5.84
CA LYS A 161 10.51 -24.95 -5.01
C LYS A 161 11.77 -25.58 -5.63
N PRO A 162 11.82 -25.95 -6.92
CA PRO A 162 12.99 -26.65 -7.48
C PRO A 162 14.28 -25.81 -7.51
N SER A 163 14.19 -24.49 -7.72
CA SER A 163 15.38 -23.62 -7.67
C SER A 163 15.88 -23.47 -6.23
N LEU A 164 14.95 -23.40 -5.28
CA LEU A 164 15.25 -23.27 -3.88
C LEU A 164 15.88 -24.55 -3.30
N GLU A 165 15.41 -25.73 -3.71
CA GLU A 165 16.02 -27.02 -3.32
C GLU A 165 17.49 -27.11 -3.75
N LYS A 166 17.82 -26.68 -4.98
CA LYS A 166 19.22 -26.59 -5.44
C LYS A 166 20.05 -25.58 -4.64
N ALA A 167 19.44 -24.50 -4.16
CA ALA A 167 20.15 -23.55 -3.30
C ALA A 167 20.43 -24.15 -1.90
N ILE A 168 19.44 -24.83 -1.31
CA ILE A 168 19.57 -25.52 -0.02
C ILE A 168 20.64 -26.62 -0.10
N GLU A 169 20.66 -27.41 -1.17
CA GLU A 169 21.68 -28.44 -1.42
C GLU A 169 23.09 -27.85 -1.49
N ARG A 170 23.27 -26.74 -2.23
CA ARG A 170 24.57 -26.05 -2.32
C ARG A 170 25.06 -25.51 -0.98
N LEU A 171 24.14 -25.13 -0.09
CA LEU A 171 24.45 -24.66 1.26
C LEU A 171 24.75 -25.79 2.25
N GLY A 172 24.68 -27.06 1.82
CA GLY A 172 24.97 -28.22 2.67
C GLY A 172 24.01 -28.33 3.87
N VAL A 173 22.77 -27.88 3.70
CA VAL A 173 21.75 -27.89 4.75
C VAL A 173 21.01 -29.23 4.71
N ALA A 174 20.77 -29.83 5.89
CA ALA A 174 19.99 -31.05 5.99
C ALA A 174 18.53 -30.78 5.57
N ARG A 175 17.99 -31.55 4.61
CA ARG A 175 16.65 -31.32 4.05
C ARG A 175 15.55 -31.44 5.11
N ASP A 176 15.74 -32.29 6.10
CA ASP A 176 14.84 -32.49 7.22
C ASP A 176 14.91 -31.35 8.28
N ALA A 177 15.68 -30.30 8.03
CA ALA A 177 15.71 -29.08 8.82
C ALA A 177 14.92 -27.93 8.15
N ILE A 178 14.41 -28.13 6.92
CA ILE A 178 13.82 -27.07 6.10
C ILE A 178 12.44 -27.48 5.60
N ASP A 179 11.46 -26.63 5.85
CA ASP A 179 10.14 -26.72 5.23
C ASP A 179 9.97 -25.60 4.20
N ILE A 180 9.54 -25.95 2.99
CA ILE A 180 9.18 -24.96 1.96
C ILE A 180 7.66 -24.89 1.88
N VAL A 181 7.11 -23.76 2.31
CA VAL A 181 5.68 -23.53 2.43
C VAL A 181 5.23 -22.49 1.43
N GLU A 182 4.00 -22.62 0.93
CA GLU A 182 3.43 -21.59 0.05
C GLU A 182 2.83 -20.47 0.89
N VAL A 183 3.34 -19.26 0.69
CA VAL A 183 2.90 -18.04 1.35
C VAL A 183 2.78 -16.98 0.27
N GLY A 184 1.59 -16.40 0.12
CA GLY A 184 1.37 -15.34 -0.87
C GLY A 184 2.28 -14.12 -0.61
N PRO A 185 2.54 -13.29 -1.63
CA PRO A 185 3.37 -12.10 -1.49
C PRO A 185 2.82 -11.13 -0.44
N ILE A 186 3.71 -10.50 0.34
CA ILE A 186 3.37 -9.47 1.33
C ILE A 186 3.55 -8.10 0.68
N PHE A 187 2.45 -7.40 0.40
CA PHE A 187 2.49 -6.05 -0.16
C PHE A 187 2.29 -4.97 0.92
N PRO A 188 3.00 -3.84 0.85
CA PRO A 188 2.67 -2.67 1.66
C PRO A 188 1.21 -2.24 1.44
N THR A 189 0.48 -2.01 2.52
CA THR A 189 -0.95 -1.66 2.46
C THR A 189 -1.13 -0.26 1.89
N ASN A 190 -1.35 -0.14 0.58
CA ASN A 190 -1.57 1.14 -0.08
C ASN A 190 -2.74 1.10 -1.07
N VAL A 191 -3.27 2.26 -1.42
CA VAL A 191 -4.44 2.38 -2.32
C VAL A 191 -4.19 1.92 -3.75
N GLN A 192 -2.94 1.71 -4.17
CA GLN A 192 -2.55 1.18 -5.48
C GLN A 192 -2.33 -0.35 -5.47
N GLY A 193 -2.38 -0.98 -4.29
CA GLY A 193 -2.19 -2.42 -4.11
C GLY A 193 -3.41 -3.26 -4.48
N GLY A 194 -3.19 -4.57 -4.59
CA GLY A 194 -4.24 -5.56 -4.79
C GLY A 194 -5.04 -5.80 -3.51
N TRP A 195 -6.35 -5.56 -3.53
CA TRP A 195 -7.23 -5.75 -2.37
C TRP A 195 -8.48 -6.57 -2.71
N ARG A 196 -8.91 -7.38 -1.74
CA ARG A 196 -10.21 -8.06 -1.74
C ARG A 196 -10.78 -8.04 -0.31
N PRO A 197 -12.07 -7.71 -0.11
CA PRO A 197 -13.01 -7.17 -1.11
C PRO A 197 -12.52 -5.82 -1.69
N ILE A 198 -12.87 -5.54 -2.96
CA ILE A 198 -12.55 -4.25 -3.58
C ILE A 198 -13.38 -3.15 -2.90
N THR A 199 -12.81 -1.98 -2.70
CA THR A 199 -13.31 -0.95 -1.79
C THR A 199 -13.12 0.44 -2.39
N GLY A 200 -13.96 1.40 -2.02
CA GLY A 200 -13.86 2.79 -2.51
C GLY A 200 -12.50 3.41 -2.20
N GLY A 201 -11.98 4.24 -3.09
CA GLY A 201 -10.67 4.90 -2.96
C GLY A 201 -9.47 4.08 -3.44
N LEU A 202 -9.67 2.82 -3.80
CA LEU A 202 -8.61 1.97 -4.36
C LEU A 202 -8.40 2.19 -5.85
N GLN A 203 -7.20 1.94 -6.34
CA GLN A 203 -6.89 1.91 -7.76
C GLN A 203 -7.70 0.83 -8.48
N ILE A 204 -8.15 1.19 -9.68
CA ILE A 204 -8.53 0.26 -10.75
C ILE A 204 -7.74 0.58 -12.01
N GLU A 205 -7.52 -0.45 -12.82
CA GLU A 205 -7.05 -0.31 -14.19
C GLU A 205 -8.22 -0.59 -15.13
N THR A 206 -8.38 0.28 -16.12
CA THR A 206 -9.17 0.04 -17.33
C THR A 206 -8.21 0.14 -18.53
N PRO A 207 -8.59 -0.32 -19.74
CA PRO A 207 -7.70 -0.28 -20.89
C PRO A 207 -7.13 1.13 -21.14
N GLY A 208 -5.82 1.29 -20.93
CA GLY A 208 -5.10 2.54 -21.15
C GLY A 208 -5.23 3.60 -20.04
N SER A 209 -5.85 3.29 -18.89
CA SER A 209 -6.02 4.25 -17.81
C SER A 209 -5.91 3.63 -16.40
N TYR A 210 -5.42 4.45 -15.47
CA TYR A 210 -5.49 4.18 -14.04
C TYR A 210 -6.45 5.16 -13.40
N CYS A 211 -7.51 4.61 -12.81
CA CYS A 211 -8.53 5.38 -12.11
C CYS A 211 -8.67 4.89 -10.67
N THR A 212 -9.62 5.48 -9.97
CA THR A 212 -10.01 5.13 -8.61
C THR A 212 -11.42 4.52 -8.63
N LEU A 213 -11.63 3.47 -7.84
CA LEU A 213 -12.96 2.93 -7.54
C LEU A 213 -13.69 3.93 -6.65
N GLY A 214 -14.88 4.38 -7.06
CA GLY A 214 -15.69 5.31 -6.29
C GLY A 214 -16.29 4.65 -5.07
N PHE A 215 -17.40 3.97 -5.28
CA PHE A 215 -18.16 3.33 -4.21
C PHE A 215 -18.93 2.13 -4.73
N ALA A 216 -19.25 1.22 -3.82
CA ALA A 216 -20.12 0.09 -4.10
C ALA A 216 -21.55 0.57 -4.35
N ALA A 217 -22.25 -0.02 -5.31
CA ALA A 217 -23.64 0.33 -5.59
C ALA A 217 -24.44 -0.86 -6.14
N LEU A 218 -25.76 -0.77 -5.99
CA LEU A 218 -26.74 -1.68 -6.58
C LEU A 218 -27.41 -0.98 -7.78
N GLN A 219 -27.54 -1.71 -8.89
CA GLN A 219 -28.33 -1.29 -10.05
C GLN A 219 -29.28 -2.42 -10.44
N GLY A 220 -30.59 -2.21 -10.27
CA GLY A 220 -31.58 -3.25 -10.59
C GLY A 220 -31.35 -4.60 -9.88
N GLY A 221 -30.73 -4.59 -8.70
CA GLY A 221 -30.35 -5.79 -7.93
C GLY A 221 -28.93 -6.33 -8.24
N THR A 222 -28.26 -5.83 -9.28
CA THR A 222 -26.87 -6.17 -9.58
C THR A 222 -25.93 -5.38 -8.67
N LEU A 223 -25.11 -6.09 -7.89
CA LEU A 223 -24.05 -5.47 -7.09
C LEU A 223 -22.85 -5.16 -7.98
N GLY A 224 -22.33 -3.94 -7.82
CA GLY A 224 -21.24 -3.42 -8.61
C GLY A 224 -20.54 -2.26 -7.92
N PHE A 225 -19.83 -1.49 -8.72
CA PHE A 225 -19.19 -0.27 -8.27
C PHE A 225 -19.31 0.82 -9.33
N VAL A 226 -19.22 2.07 -8.86
CA VAL A 226 -19.23 3.26 -9.69
C VAL A 226 -17.81 3.80 -9.83
N THR A 227 -17.44 4.24 -11.04
CA THR A 227 -16.26 5.08 -11.32
C THR A 227 -16.64 6.11 -12.41
N ASN A 228 -15.68 6.90 -12.91
CA ASN A 228 -15.98 7.87 -13.96
C ASN A 228 -16.24 7.20 -15.32
N SER A 229 -17.07 7.85 -16.13
CA SER A 229 -17.29 7.49 -17.53
C SER A 229 -16.03 7.73 -18.37
N HIS A 230 -15.27 8.79 -18.12
CA HIS A 230 -14.00 8.98 -18.84
C HIS A 230 -12.91 7.94 -18.52
N CYS A 231 -13.13 7.06 -17.53
CA CYS A 231 -12.27 5.91 -17.28
C CYS A 231 -12.62 4.71 -18.16
N THR A 232 -13.72 4.74 -18.91
CA THR A 232 -14.12 3.68 -19.85
C THR A 232 -13.41 3.90 -21.20
N GLN A 233 -13.48 2.92 -22.11
CA GLN A 233 -12.90 3.07 -23.45
C GLN A 233 -13.72 4.07 -24.29
N THR A 234 -15.03 4.14 -24.08
CA THR A 234 -15.93 5.13 -24.69
C THR A 234 -16.65 5.92 -23.61
N GLN A 235 -16.18 7.13 -23.38
CA GLN A 235 -16.86 8.07 -22.50
C GLN A 235 -18.28 8.39 -23.02
N GLY A 236 -19.31 7.92 -22.30
CA GLY A 236 -20.72 8.15 -22.61
C GLY A 236 -21.30 7.13 -23.57
N GLY A 237 -21.04 5.84 -23.32
CA GLY A 237 -21.61 4.71 -24.04
C GLY A 237 -21.15 3.40 -23.41
N VAL A 238 -21.82 2.28 -23.72
CA VAL A 238 -21.47 0.99 -23.13
C VAL A 238 -20.80 0.10 -24.18
N GLU A 239 -19.51 -0.16 -23.99
CA GLU A 239 -18.70 -1.08 -24.80
C GLU A 239 -18.17 -2.27 -23.99
N TYR A 240 -18.71 -2.48 -22.79
CA TYR A 240 -18.31 -3.53 -21.86
C TYR A 240 -16.84 -3.41 -21.44
N THR A 241 -16.40 -2.19 -21.13
CA THR A 241 -15.04 -1.97 -20.65
C THR A 241 -14.74 -2.83 -19.42
N PRO A 242 -13.66 -3.64 -19.43
CA PRO A 242 -13.25 -4.39 -18.26
C PRO A 242 -12.49 -3.48 -17.28
N ALA A 243 -12.69 -3.70 -15.99
CA ALA A 243 -11.90 -3.11 -14.92
C ALA A 243 -11.16 -4.19 -14.13
N TYR A 244 -9.93 -3.89 -13.72
CA TYR A 244 -9.06 -4.77 -12.95
C TYR A 244 -8.64 -4.12 -11.65
N GLN A 245 -8.42 -4.91 -10.60
CA GLN A 245 -7.96 -4.41 -9.31
C GLN A 245 -6.66 -5.11 -8.87
N ALA A 246 -5.55 -4.39 -8.68
CA ALA A 246 -5.34 -2.98 -9.03
C ALA A 246 -5.01 -2.80 -10.52
N VAL A 247 -4.59 -3.91 -11.14
CA VAL A 247 -4.08 -4.05 -12.51
C VAL A 247 -4.50 -5.40 -13.10
N TYR A 248 -4.42 -5.54 -14.42
CA TYR A 248 -4.55 -6.80 -15.14
C TYR A 248 -3.60 -7.88 -14.56
N PRO A 249 -4.00 -9.16 -14.48
CA PRO A 249 -5.25 -9.77 -14.95
C PRO A 249 -6.37 -9.87 -13.91
N ASN A 250 -6.26 -9.16 -12.78
CA ASN A 250 -7.15 -9.35 -11.63
C ASN A 250 -8.53 -8.70 -11.85
N HIS A 251 -9.37 -9.32 -12.68
CA HIS A 251 -10.69 -8.79 -13.09
C HIS A 251 -11.56 -8.45 -11.87
N ALA A 252 -12.09 -7.23 -11.88
CA ALA A 252 -12.88 -6.66 -10.80
C ALA A 252 -14.35 -6.46 -11.20
N GLY A 253 -14.59 -6.13 -12.47
CA GLY A 253 -15.92 -5.97 -13.00
C GLY A 253 -15.92 -5.56 -14.47
N THR A 254 -17.12 -5.48 -15.02
CA THR A 254 -17.35 -5.08 -16.41
C THR A 254 -18.39 -3.98 -16.44
N GLU A 255 -18.11 -2.91 -17.19
CA GLU A 255 -19.04 -1.83 -17.43
C GLU A 255 -20.34 -2.36 -18.03
N ILE A 256 -21.47 -1.93 -17.45
CA ILE A 256 -22.80 -2.28 -17.98
C ILE A 256 -23.73 -1.07 -18.10
N THR A 257 -23.35 0.10 -17.60
CA THR A 257 -24.13 1.33 -17.78
C THR A 257 -23.23 2.55 -17.79
N ASP A 258 -23.29 3.28 -18.90
CA ASP A 258 -22.71 4.60 -19.06
C ASP A 258 -23.62 5.45 -19.98
N PRO A 259 -24.43 6.35 -19.42
CA PRO A 259 -25.33 7.20 -20.17
C PRO A 259 -24.63 8.13 -21.18
N SER A 260 -25.19 8.21 -22.38
CA SER A 260 -24.68 9.06 -23.45
C SER A 260 -24.80 10.56 -23.15
N TYR A 261 -23.86 11.32 -23.71
CA TYR A 261 -23.92 12.78 -23.70
C TYR A 261 -24.99 13.30 -24.66
N THR A 262 -25.51 14.48 -24.36
CA THR A 262 -26.49 15.19 -25.19
C THR A 262 -25.88 16.43 -25.84
N SER A 263 -26.39 16.83 -27.00
CA SER A 263 -26.02 18.09 -27.67
C SER A 263 -27.26 18.91 -28.01
N GLY A 264 -27.10 20.23 -28.14
CA GLY A 264 -28.21 21.16 -28.36
C GLY A 264 -29.04 21.45 -27.11
N GLY A 265 -30.15 22.19 -27.28
CA GLY A 265 -30.99 22.62 -26.16
C GLY A 265 -30.23 23.52 -25.18
N SER A 266 -30.18 23.15 -23.90
CA SER A 266 -29.40 23.84 -22.87
C SER A 266 -27.89 23.56 -22.95
N CYS A 267 -27.46 22.59 -23.77
CA CYS A 267 -26.04 22.31 -23.97
C CYS A 267 -25.43 23.38 -24.89
N PRO A 268 -24.37 24.11 -24.44
CA PRO A 268 -23.79 25.18 -25.25
C PRO A 268 -23.30 24.70 -26.62
N ALA A 269 -23.33 25.59 -27.60
CA ALA A 269 -22.89 25.27 -28.96
C ALA A 269 -21.45 24.74 -28.98
N GLY A 270 -21.22 23.64 -29.72
CA GLY A 270 -19.92 22.97 -29.80
C GLY A 270 -19.55 22.11 -28.59
N ARG A 271 -20.50 21.86 -27.68
CA ARG A 271 -20.32 21.04 -26.48
C ARG A 271 -21.20 19.80 -26.51
N ILE A 272 -20.83 18.81 -25.69
CA ILE A 272 -21.65 17.66 -25.34
C ILE A 272 -21.80 17.63 -23.83
N CYS A 273 -23.01 17.41 -23.33
CA CYS A 273 -23.36 17.71 -21.95
C CYS A 273 -24.04 16.55 -21.23
N ARG A 274 -23.77 16.47 -19.92
CA ARG A 274 -24.35 15.50 -18.98
C ARG A 274 -24.34 16.09 -17.54
N TYR A 275 -25.03 15.49 -16.58
CA TYR A 275 -24.97 15.94 -15.18
C TYR A 275 -23.83 15.29 -14.38
N SER A 276 -23.40 14.08 -14.73
CA SER A 276 -22.29 13.40 -14.07
C SER A 276 -21.36 12.69 -15.06
N ASP A 277 -20.08 12.71 -14.74
CA ASP A 277 -19.07 11.85 -15.34
C ASP A 277 -19.04 10.52 -14.58
N SER A 278 -19.95 9.61 -14.90
CA SER A 278 -20.10 8.37 -14.14
C SER A 278 -20.54 7.19 -14.99
N ALA A 279 -20.00 6.02 -14.66
CA ALA A 279 -20.33 4.72 -15.22
C ALA A 279 -20.45 3.68 -14.10
N PHE A 280 -21.26 2.66 -14.33
CA PHE A 280 -21.48 1.53 -13.42
C PHE A 280 -20.92 0.24 -14.00
N PHE A 281 -20.17 -0.47 -13.16
CA PHE A 281 -19.57 -1.76 -13.47
C PHE A 281 -20.23 -2.84 -12.62
N SER A 282 -20.75 -3.88 -13.27
CA SER A 282 -21.15 -5.11 -12.58
C SER A 282 -19.91 -5.76 -11.99
N ALA A 283 -19.93 -6.09 -10.70
CA ALA A 283 -18.78 -6.69 -10.06
C ALA A 283 -18.61 -8.17 -10.45
N SER A 284 -17.36 -8.58 -10.62
CA SER A 284 -16.96 -9.99 -10.81
C SER A 284 -16.19 -10.54 -9.62
N THR A 285 -16.10 -9.76 -8.54
CA THR A 285 -15.43 -10.09 -7.28
C THR A 285 -16.18 -9.45 -6.11
N SER A 286 -15.87 -9.86 -4.87
CA SER A 286 -16.44 -9.26 -3.67
C SER A 286 -16.16 -7.75 -3.60
N VAL A 287 -17.22 -6.96 -3.38
CA VAL A 287 -17.18 -5.50 -3.19
C VAL A 287 -17.56 -5.15 -1.76
N SER A 288 -16.82 -4.23 -1.16
CA SER A 288 -17.03 -3.72 0.19
C SER A 288 -17.81 -2.41 0.16
N PRO A 289 -18.73 -2.16 1.11
CA PRO A 289 -19.39 -0.86 1.27
C PRO A 289 -18.50 0.21 1.93
N LEU A 290 -17.20 -0.07 2.11
CA LEU A 290 -16.26 0.82 2.80
C LEU A 290 -15.60 1.82 1.84
N VAL A 291 -14.92 2.82 2.41
CA VAL A 291 -14.00 3.71 1.71
C VAL A 291 -12.62 3.65 2.38
N ALA A 292 -11.56 3.47 1.59
CA ALA A 292 -10.20 3.54 2.09
C ALA A 292 -9.89 4.96 2.59
N MET A 293 -9.12 5.05 3.67
CA MET A 293 -8.55 6.31 4.14
C MET A 293 -7.04 6.19 4.23
N THR A 294 -6.35 7.25 3.85
CA THR A 294 -4.91 7.41 4.04
C THR A 294 -4.64 8.56 5.03
N PRO A 295 -3.42 8.62 5.61
CA PRO A 295 -3.08 9.65 6.60
C PRO A 295 -3.23 11.10 6.12
N GLY A 296 -3.23 11.33 4.81
CA GLY A 296 -3.34 12.67 4.22
C GLY A 296 -2.83 12.73 2.80
N ALA A 297 -2.70 13.95 2.29
CA ALA A 297 -2.30 14.23 0.92
C ALA A 297 -0.97 13.55 0.56
N PHE A 298 -0.97 12.82 -0.55
CA PHE A 298 0.19 12.11 -1.12
C PHE A 298 0.84 11.06 -0.22
N ASN A 299 0.17 10.67 0.86
CA ASN A 299 0.44 9.43 1.56
C ASN A 299 -0.55 8.38 1.07
N LEU A 300 -0.04 7.33 0.45
CA LEU A 300 -0.85 6.28 -0.18
C LEU A 300 -1.08 5.07 0.71
N GLY A 301 -0.39 5.02 1.86
CA GLY A 301 -0.59 3.97 2.85
C GLY A 301 -2.01 4.02 3.39
N ILE A 302 -2.72 2.89 3.40
CA ILE A 302 -4.05 2.79 4.00
C ILE A 302 -3.87 2.82 5.51
N SER A 303 -4.50 3.80 6.16
CA SER A 303 -4.50 3.97 7.61
C SER A 303 -5.76 3.42 8.27
N SER A 304 -6.89 3.44 7.57
CA SER A 304 -8.15 2.90 8.07
C SER A 304 -9.13 2.62 6.92
N TRP A 305 -10.21 1.92 7.27
CA TRP A 305 -11.36 1.68 6.41
C TRP A 305 -12.57 2.39 7.03
N LEU A 306 -13.17 3.30 6.26
CA LEU A 306 -14.30 4.11 6.69
C LEU A 306 -15.60 3.41 6.37
N GLU A 307 -16.47 3.32 7.38
CA GLU A 307 -17.83 2.85 7.21
C GLU A 307 -18.66 3.89 6.44
N VAL A 308 -19.55 3.43 5.55
CA VAL A 308 -20.49 4.30 4.84
C VAL A 308 -21.90 4.08 5.39
N PRO A 309 -22.30 4.80 6.46
CA PRO A 309 -23.59 4.63 7.11
C PRO A 309 -24.73 5.42 6.44
N GLY A 310 -24.38 6.35 5.55
CA GLY A 310 -25.35 7.28 4.97
C GLY A 310 -24.80 8.04 3.77
N LYS A 311 -25.65 8.87 3.19
CA LYS A 311 -25.33 9.67 2.01
C LYS A 311 -25.92 11.08 2.08
N VAL A 312 -25.30 12.01 1.38
CA VAL A 312 -25.81 13.36 1.15
C VAL A 312 -25.90 13.58 -0.36
N LEU A 313 -27.10 13.82 -0.89
CA LEU A 313 -27.28 13.88 -2.35
C LEU A 313 -26.72 15.15 -2.97
N TYR A 314 -26.88 16.27 -2.27
CA TYR A 314 -26.53 17.61 -2.73
C TYR A 314 -25.94 18.38 -1.55
N PRO A 315 -24.61 18.43 -1.41
CA PRO A 315 -23.98 19.20 -0.34
C PRO A 315 -24.14 20.71 -0.58
N SER A 316 -23.90 21.50 0.44
CA SER A 316 -23.99 22.97 0.40
C SER A 316 -22.62 23.62 0.24
N GLN A 317 -22.59 24.80 -0.37
CA GLN A 317 -21.40 25.65 -0.44
C GLN A 317 -20.84 25.95 0.96
N GLY A 318 -19.52 26.07 1.07
CA GLY A 318 -18.78 26.32 2.31
C GLY A 318 -18.42 25.06 3.10
N GLN A 319 -19.15 23.95 2.92
CA GLN A 319 -18.85 22.71 3.63
C GLN A 319 -17.52 22.10 3.16
N ILE A 320 -16.84 21.39 4.07
CA ILE A 320 -15.60 20.66 3.76
C ILE A 320 -15.96 19.25 3.33
N VAL A 321 -15.45 18.84 2.17
CA VAL A 321 -15.55 17.47 1.67
C VAL A 321 -14.17 16.85 1.54
N TYR A 322 -14.12 15.55 1.71
CA TYR A 322 -12.93 14.72 1.58
C TYR A 322 -13.05 13.84 0.35
N LYS A 323 -11.92 13.43 -0.22
CA LYS A 323 -11.85 12.40 -1.25
C LYS A 323 -10.64 11.52 -1.04
N THR A 324 -10.74 10.22 -1.32
CA THR A 324 -9.59 9.31 -1.36
C THR A 324 -9.36 8.82 -2.78
N GLY A 325 -8.17 9.09 -3.31
CA GLY A 325 -7.78 8.71 -4.68
C GLY A 325 -6.46 7.97 -4.75
N ARG A 326 -6.25 7.21 -5.82
CA ARG A 326 -5.04 6.38 -5.98
C ARG A 326 -3.74 7.17 -6.10
N THR A 327 -3.79 8.46 -6.47
CA THR A 327 -2.59 9.29 -6.70
C THR A 327 -2.33 10.25 -5.55
N SER A 328 -3.37 10.91 -5.01
CA SER A 328 -3.17 11.88 -3.92
C SER A 328 -3.64 11.41 -2.55
N GLY A 329 -4.13 10.17 -2.41
CA GLY A 329 -4.63 9.64 -1.15
C GLY A 329 -5.86 10.42 -0.66
N THR A 330 -6.05 10.50 0.67
CA THR A 330 -7.10 11.29 1.30
C THR A 330 -6.71 12.78 1.33
N THR A 331 -7.45 13.59 0.57
CA THR A 331 -7.34 15.07 0.58
C THR A 331 -8.70 15.67 0.87
N SER A 332 -8.74 16.99 1.09
CA SER A 332 -9.99 17.72 1.32
C SER A 332 -10.02 19.08 0.62
N GLY A 333 -11.20 19.68 0.58
CA GLY A 333 -11.41 21.05 0.15
C GLY A 333 -12.73 21.60 0.65
N SER A 334 -12.86 22.92 0.70
CA SER A 334 -14.12 23.61 0.96
C SER A 334 -14.86 23.83 -0.36
N ILE A 335 -16.15 23.49 -0.40
CA ILE A 335 -16.99 23.69 -1.59
C ILE A 335 -17.13 25.19 -1.86
N GLN A 336 -16.44 25.69 -2.88
CA GLN A 336 -16.53 27.09 -3.30
C GLN A 336 -17.61 27.32 -4.33
N TRP A 337 -17.94 26.30 -5.13
CA TRP A 337 -19.00 26.39 -6.12
C TRP A 337 -19.89 25.16 -6.01
N ALA A 338 -21.19 25.39 -5.85
CA ALA A 338 -22.22 24.36 -5.82
C ALA A 338 -23.16 24.56 -7.02
N CYS A 339 -23.58 23.46 -7.67
CA CYS A 339 -24.39 23.50 -8.90
C CYS A 339 -23.77 24.32 -10.05
N ALA A 340 -22.45 24.32 -10.21
CA ALA A 340 -21.78 24.99 -11.32
C ALA A 340 -21.97 24.21 -12.64
N THR A 341 -22.10 24.94 -13.76
CA THR A 341 -21.94 24.34 -15.09
C THR A 341 -20.47 24.42 -15.48
N VAL A 342 -19.81 23.27 -15.58
CA VAL A 342 -18.35 23.19 -15.65
C VAL A 342 -17.92 22.60 -16.99
N ASN A 343 -17.05 23.31 -17.72
CA ASN A 343 -16.36 22.75 -18.87
C ASN A 343 -15.19 21.89 -18.39
N SER A 344 -15.12 20.65 -18.85
CA SER A 344 -13.90 19.85 -18.72
C SER A 344 -12.82 20.41 -19.65
N GLY A 345 -11.63 20.65 -19.12
CA GLY A 345 -10.52 21.25 -19.85
C GLY A 345 -10.10 20.41 -21.06
N SER A 346 -9.77 21.07 -22.17
CA SER A 346 -9.27 20.43 -23.41
C SER A 346 -10.17 19.34 -24.04
N THR A 347 -11.44 19.23 -23.63
CA THR A 347 -12.41 18.28 -24.20
C THR A 347 -13.74 18.99 -24.50
N PRO A 348 -14.64 18.45 -25.35
CA PRO A 348 -15.95 19.03 -25.63
C PRO A 348 -16.98 18.86 -24.48
N HIS A 349 -16.63 18.24 -23.35
CA HIS A 349 -17.57 17.82 -22.30
C HIS A 349 -17.92 18.93 -21.31
N THR A 350 -19.21 19.19 -21.12
CA THR A 350 -19.73 20.11 -20.10
C THR A 350 -20.60 19.36 -19.09
N TYR A 351 -20.34 19.61 -17.81
CA TYR A 351 -21.07 18.98 -16.72
C TYR A 351 -21.99 19.98 -16.01
N PHE A 352 -23.29 19.70 -16.03
CA PHE A 352 -24.29 20.55 -15.37
C PHE A 352 -24.34 20.29 -13.87
N CYS A 353 -24.51 21.36 -13.09
CA CYS A 353 -24.71 21.29 -11.64
C CYS A 353 -23.68 20.46 -10.87
N ASN A 354 -22.41 20.64 -11.21
CA ASN A 354 -21.27 20.03 -10.55
C ASN A 354 -20.69 20.92 -9.45
N TYR A 355 -19.81 20.36 -8.65
CA TYR A 355 -19.24 21.01 -7.47
C TYR A 355 -17.74 21.20 -7.66
N ILE A 356 -17.20 22.28 -7.08
CA ILE A 356 -15.76 22.57 -7.05
C ILE A 356 -15.35 22.83 -5.61
N ALA A 357 -14.47 21.97 -5.08
CA ALA A 357 -13.90 22.08 -3.74
C ALA A 357 -12.45 22.56 -3.82
N THR A 358 -12.14 23.69 -3.17
CA THR A 358 -10.80 24.30 -3.21
C THR A 358 -10.01 24.04 -1.94
N SER A 359 -8.69 24.11 -2.04
CA SER A 359 -7.75 23.99 -0.93
C SER A 359 -6.56 24.92 -1.15
N SER A 360 -5.84 25.24 -0.07
CA SER A 360 -4.55 25.96 -0.15
C SER A 360 -3.41 25.07 -0.65
N GLN A 361 -3.59 23.75 -0.64
CA GLN A 361 -2.62 22.75 -1.08
C GLN A 361 -3.24 21.87 -2.16
N GLN A 362 -2.39 21.20 -2.95
CA GLN A 362 -2.86 20.28 -3.98
C GLN A 362 -3.78 19.21 -3.36
N ASN A 363 -5.01 19.16 -3.86
CA ASN A 363 -6.05 18.28 -3.33
C ASN A 363 -6.62 17.32 -4.38
N GLY A 364 -5.99 17.24 -5.55
CA GLY A 364 -6.29 16.27 -6.60
C GLY A 364 -5.11 16.11 -7.57
N ALA A 365 -5.04 14.97 -8.23
CA ALA A 365 -4.00 14.64 -9.20
C ALA A 365 -4.53 13.69 -10.30
N PRO A 366 -3.87 13.60 -11.46
CA PRO A 366 -4.21 12.61 -12.48
C PRO A 366 -4.31 11.20 -11.91
N GLY A 367 -5.37 10.46 -12.27
CA GLY A 367 -5.69 9.13 -11.76
C GLY A 367 -6.59 9.10 -10.52
N ASP A 368 -6.80 10.23 -9.84
CA ASP A 368 -7.83 10.34 -8.78
C ASP A 368 -9.25 10.36 -9.36
N SER A 369 -9.40 10.38 -10.68
CA SER A 369 -10.66 10.15 -11.37
C SER A 369 -11.39 8.94 -10.79
N GLY A 370 -12.61 9.16 -10.34
CA GLY A 370 -13.48 8.15 -9.75
C GLY A 370 -13.35 8.10 -8.23
N SER A 371 -12.56 8.96 -7.58
CA SER A 371 -12.47 8.97 -6.11
C SER A 371 -13.84 9.22 -5.48
N PRO A 372 -14.23 8.46 -4.44
CA PRO A 372 -15.40 8.81 -3.64
C PRO A 372 -15.18 10.16 -2.97
N VAL A 373 -16.20 11.00 -2.99
CA VAL A 373 -16.25 12.25 -2.25
C VAL A 373 -17.23 12.08 -1.09
N TYR A 374 -16.83 12.48 0.12
CA TYR A 374 -17.60 12.22 1.34
C TYR A 374 -17.39 13.28 2.43
N PHE A 375 -18.31 13.31 3.40
CA PHE A 375 -18.08 13.97 4.68
C PHE A 375 -17.44 12.98 5.65
N LEU A 376 -16.32 13.39 6.26
CA LEU A 376 -15.62 12.59 7.25
C LEU A 376 -16.13 12.91 8.67
N SER A 377 -16.53 11.90 9.41
CA SER A 377 -16.87 12.02 10.84
C SER A 377 -16.41 10.79 11.60
N GLY A 378 -15.38 10.94 12.44
CA GLY A 378 -14.76 9.81 13.12
C GLY A 378 -14.24 8.78 12.11
N ASN A 379 -14.71 7.53 12.21
CA ASN A 379 -14.39 6.45 11.28
C ASN A 379 -15.50 6.20 10.22
N THR A 380 -16.28 7.24 9.89
CA THR A 380 -17.39 7.14 8.92
C THR A 380 -17.22 8.14 7.78
N ALA A 381 -17.65 7.71 6.59
CA ALA A 381 -17.73 8.49 5.36
C ALA A 381 -19.20 8.59 4.93
N GLN A 382 -19.82 9.76 5.07
CA GLN A 382 -21.12 10.00 4.43
C GLN A 382 -20.89 10.37 2.97
N LEU A 383 -21.24 9.45 2.06
CA LEU A 383 -20.97 9.60 0.63
C LEU A 383 -21.74 10.78 0.04
N THR A 384 -21.08 11.62 -0.76
CA THR A 384 -21.69 12.83 -1.35
C THR A 384 -21.39 13.05 -2.83
N GLY A 385 -20.44 12.33 -3.41
CA GLY A 385 -20.18 12.44 -4.84
C GLY A 385 -19.03 11.61 -5.37
N LEU A 386 -18.63 11.93 -6.60
CA LEU A 386 -17.58 11.26 -7.35
C LEU A 386 -16.69 12.30 -8.03
N MET A 387 -15.41 12.32 -7.69
CA MET A 387 -14.43 13.23 -8.29
C MET A 387 -14.20 12.87 -9.75
N TRP A 388 -14.12 13.86 -10.64
CA TRP A 388 -13.84 13.65 -12.07
C TRP A 388 -12.73 14.55 -12.61
N GLY A 389 -12.33 15.61 -11.90
CA GLY A 389 -11.32 16.55 -12.39
C GLY A 389 -10.57 17.24 -11.27
N ALA A 390 -9.38 17.75 -11.58
CA ALA A 390 -8.56 18.56 -10.68
C ALA A 390 -7.94 19.74 -11.43
N GLY A 391 -7.67 20.83 -10.71
CA GLY A 391 -7.00 22.01 -11.24
C GLY A 391 -6.00 22.60 -10.25
N SER A 392 -5.07 23.40 -10.77
CA SER A 392 -4.13 24.25 -10.03
C SER A 392 -4.50 25.72 -10.25
N ASP A 393 -4.36 26.56 -9.22
CA ASP A 393 -4.66 28.02 -9.23
C ASP A 393 -6.15 28.44 -9.15
N PRO A 394 -6.80 28.31 -7.98
CA PRO A 394 -6.32 27.63 -6.78
C PRO A 394 -6.40 26.12 -6.94
N TRP A 395 -5.72 25.37 -6.07
CA TRP A 395 -5.87 23.92 -6.01
C TRP A 395 -7.33 23.55 -5.77
N ASN A 396 -7.87 22.73 -6.66
CA ASN A 396 -9.25 22.30 -6.59
C ASN A 396 -9.45 20.90 -7.16
N PHE A 397 -10.53 20.25 -6.71
CA PHE A 397 -11.12 19.13 -7.42
C PHE A 397 -12.58 19.40 -7.72
N ALA A 398 -13.01 18.93 -8.88
CA ALA A 398 -14.40 18.95 -9.32
C ALA A 398 -15.03 17.58 -9.13
N PHE A 399 -16.29 17.55 -8.71
CA PHE A 399 -17.03 16.30 -8.49
C PHE A 399 -18.50 16.43 -8.87
N ALA A 400 -19.07 15.30 -9.31
CA ALA A 400 -20.49 15.16 -9.55
C ALA A 400 -21.19 14.85 -8.22
N PRO A 401 -22.30 15.54 -7.88
CA PRO A 401 -23.04 15.25 -6.67
C PRO A 401 -23.73 13.88 -6.79
N LEU A 402 -23.82 13.17 -5.67
CA LEU A 402 -24.39 11.82 -5.64
C LEU A 402 -25.82 11.77 -6.17
N GLY A 403 -26.62 12.81 -5.95
CA GLY A 403 -27.96 12.91 -6.51
C GLY A 403 -28.00 12.82 -8.05
N SER A 404 -27.07 13.49 -8.74
CA SER A 404 -26.96 13.41 -10.21
C SER A 404 -26.51 12.03 -10.67
N ILE A 405 -25.56 11.42 -9.96
CA ILE A 405 -25.05 10.07 -10.28
C ILE A 405 -26.17 9.03 -10.18
N GLN A 406 -26.92 9.04 -9.07
CA GLN A 406 -28.05 8.11 -8.89
C GLN A 406 -29.13 8.34 -9.95
N ASN A 407 -29.43 9.60 -10.29
CA ASN A 407 -30.44 9.92 -11.28
C ASN A 407 -30.07 9.42 -12.68
N GLU A 408 -28.80 9.57 -13.08
CA GLU A 408 -28.37 9.16 -14.41
C GLU A 408 -28.09 7.67 -14.53
N LEU A 409 -27.52 7.04 -13.50
CA LEU A 409 -27.21 5.61 -13.53
C LEU A 409 -28.35 4.72 -13.03
N GLY A 410 -29.32 5.25 -12.29
CA GLY A 410 -30.34 4.44 -11.60
C GLY A 410 -29.76 3.55 -10.51
N VAL A 411 -28.65 3.98 -9.89
CA VAL A 411 -27.95 3.22 -8.83
C VAL A 411 -28.37 3.67 -7.44
N VAL A 412 -28.22 2.77 -6.47
CA VAL A 412 -28.32 3.06 -5.04
C VAL A 412 -27.00 2.65 -4.38
N PRO A 413 -26.32 3.54 -3.62
CA PRO A 413 -25.10 3.18 -2.89
C PRO A 413 -25.33 1.96 -1.99
N TYR A 414 -24.39 1.01 -2.06
CA TYR A 414 -24.41 -0.18 -1.24
C TYR A 414 -23.67 0.10 0.07
N CYS A 415 -24.42 0.18 1.16
CA CYS A 415 -23.96 0.66 2.46
C CYS A 415 -24.05 -0.40 3.56
N GLN A 416 -23.54 -0.06 4.76
CA GLN A 416 -23.72 -0.88 5.96
C GLN A 416 -25.20 -1.18 6.21
N GLY A 417 -25.56 -2.46 6.33
CA GLY A 417 -26.96 -2.92 6.37
C GLY A 417 -27.42 -3.68 5.11
N PHE A 418 -26.56 -3.79 4.09
CA PHE A 418 -26.72 -4.65 2.89
C PHE A 418 -27.86 -4.28 1.93
N VAL A 419 -28.59 -3.18 2.18
CA VAL A 419 -29.50 -2.54 1.23
C VAL A 419 -29.48 -1.03 1.48
N GLY A 420 -29.08 -0.25 0.46
CA GLY A 420 -29.26 1.20 0.32
C GLY A 420 -29.09 2.10 1.56
N CYS A 421 -28.05 2.94 1.55
CA CYS A 421 -28.24 4.32 2.04
C CYS A 421 -29.12 5.06 1.03
#